data_AF-A0AA38P7B7-F1
#
_entry.id   AF-A0AA38P7B7-F1
#
_cell.length_a   1.000
_cell.length_b   1.000
_cell.length_c   1.000
_cell.angle_alpha   90.00
_cell.angle_beta   90.00
_cell.angle_gamma   90.00
#
_symmetry.space_group_name_H-M   'P 1'
#
loop_
_entity.id
_entity.type
_entity.pdbx_description
1 polymer ?
#
loop_
_entity_poly.entity_id
_entity_poly.type
_entity_poly.pdbx_seq_one_letter_code
_entity_poly.pdbx_strand_id
1 'polypeptide(L)'
;IHCIFVYDGKERSKVKRGRRVNTREPNHYTQARTLIEAFGFYAHTAPAEADAELAEMCKRGLIHAVLTKDSDLLPFGAPRIFRPVYLTESIESELEISHAGVVLISLFLRSDYGDGVNGIGPETAVGLAKCGYGENLLNAYSSYSTMPVQLADAFAKINEGMATELEYNPHQKLKSRSTHRANVLRASKFPSLRDLPTLSAFLEPITSWTRYYDPSKAPNALRWPPRIPNVTEITAFCCDLGWPSETVFRRFHNELWPAVIIRML
;
A
#
# COMPACT_ATOMS: atom_id res chain seq x y z
N ILE A 1 19.16 -12.62 1.02
CA ILE A 1 17.78 -12.09 0.84
C ILE A 1 17.40 -12.26 -0.62
N HIS A 2 16.17 -12.68 -0.91
CA HIS A 2 15.68 -12.75 -2.28
C HIS A 2 14.64 -11.64 -2.52
N CYS A 3 14.94 -10.72 -3.44
CA CYS A 3 14.12 -9.56 -3.72
C CYS A 3 13.32 -9.75 -5.02
N ILE A 4 12.06 -9.35 -4.98
CA ILE A 4 11.20 -9.20 -6.16
C ILE A 4 10.77 -7.74 -6.22
N PHE A 5 10.93 -7.13 -7.38
CA PHE A 5 10.55 -5.75 -7.64
C PHE A 5 9.19 -5.73 -8.32
N VAL A 6 8.26 -4.91 -7.83
CA VAL A 6 6.92 -4.79 -8.41
C VAL A 6 6.74 -3.38 -8.97
N TYR A 7 6.31 -3.31 -10.22
CA TYR A 7 6.00 -2.07 -10.93
C TYR A 7 4.50 -1.85 -11.03
N ASP A 8 4.08 -0.59 -11.10
CA ASP A 8 2.71 -0.23 -11.43
C ASP A 8 2.30 -0.72 -12.83
N GLY A 9 1.03 -1.07 -12.95
CA GLY A 9 0.40 -1.48 -14.19
C GLY A 9 -0.37 -0.37 -14.90
N LYS A 10 -0.99 -0.77 -16.02
CA LYS A 10 -1.75 0.12 -16.91
C LYS A 10 -3.08 0.56 -16.31
N GLU A 11 -3.62 -0.19 -15.37
CA GLU A 11 -4.91 0.08 -14.75
C GLU A 11 -4.80 0.94 -13.49
N ARG A 12 -3.59 1.40 -13.15
CA ARG A 12 -3.41 2.37 -12.06
C ARG A 12 -4.24 3.63 -12.31
N SER A 13 -4.74 4.24 -11.25
CA SER A 13 -5.58 5.44 -11.39
C SER A 13 -4.84 6.55 -12.11
N LYS A 14 -5.49 7.11 -13.15
CA LYS A 14 -4.97 8.26 -13.91
C LYS A 14 -5.20 9.58 -13.20
N VAL A 15 -5.97 9.57 -12.11
CA VAL A 15 -6.28 10.73 -11.29
C VAL A 15 -5.95 10.40 -9.85
N LYS A 16 -5.03 11.15 -9.25
CA LYS A 16 -4.68 11.06 -7.83
C LYS A 16 -4.84 12.44 -7.21
N ARG A 17 -5.53 12.54 -6.08
CA ARG A 17 -5.75 13.81 -5.35
C ARG A 17 -6.33 14.93 -6.22
N GLY A 18 -7.31 14.58 -7.06
CA GLY A 18 -7.96 15.51 -8.00
C GLY A 18 -7.08 15.99 -9.17
N ARG A 19 -5.87 15.44 -9.34
CA ARG A 19 -4.93 15.82 -10.41
C ARG A 19 -4.66 14.65 -11.33
N ARG A 20 -4.55 14.92 -12.64
CA ARG A 20 -4.11 13.92 -13.61
C ARG A 20 -2.66 13.54 -13.34
N VAL A 21 -2.42 12.25 -13.28
CA VAL A 21 -1.08 11.68 -13.07
C VAL A 21 -0.47 11.38 -14.43
N ASN A 22 0.80 11.74 -14.60
CA ASN A 22 1.56 11.29 -15.76
C ASN A 22 1.75 9.78 -15.67
N THR A 23 1.16 9.04 -16.61
CA THR A 23 1.25 7.58 -16.69
C THR A 23 2.40 7.09 -17.55
N ARG A 24 3.14 8.00 -18.20
CA ARG A 24 4.33 7.65 -18.97
C ARG A 24 5.45 7.27 -18.01
N GLU A 25 5.91 6.03 -18.11
CA GLU A 25 7.09 5.59 -17.38
C GLU A 25 8.32 6.39 -17.83
N PRO A 26 9.11 6.94 -16.90
CA PRO A 26 10.39 7.55 -17.21
C PRO A 26 11.36 6.54 -17.82
N ASN A 27 12.25 6.99 -18.72
CA ASN A 27 13.25 6.10 -19.36
C ASN A 27 14.15 5.37 -18.35
N HIS A 28 14.39 5.95 -17.17
CA HIS A 28 15.20 5.31 -16.13
C HIS A 28 14.55 4.06 -15.53
N TYR A 29 13.22 3.86 -15.69
CA TYR A 29 12.56 2.61 -15.27
C TYR A 29 13.03 1.43 -16.12
N THR A 30 13.19 1.64 -17.43
CA THR A 30 13.73 0.62 -18.32
C THR A 30 15.16 0.26 -17.94
N GLN A 31 16.00 1.26 -17.67
CA GLN A 31 17.38 1.04 -17.20
C GLN A 31 17.42 0.28 -15.86
N ALA A 32 16.53 0.64 -14.92
CA ALA A 32 16.42 -0.05 -13.65
C ALA A 32 16.02 -1.52 -13.82
N ARG A 33 15.08 -1.84 -14.72
CA ARG A 33 14.68 -3.23 -15.01
C ARG A 33 15.84 -4.06 -15.53
N THR A 34 16.57 -3.53 -16.52
CA THR A 34 17.77 -4.19 -17.06
C THR A 34 18.78 -4.48 -15.96
N LEU A 35 19.02 -3.50 -15.08
CA LEU A 35 19.96 -3.67 -13.97
C LEU A 35 19.47 -4.72 -12.96
N ILE A 36 18.20 -4.69 -12.57
CA ILE A 36 17.58 -5.66 -11.64
C ILE A 36 17.74 -7.09 -12.17
N GLU A 37 17.46 -7.29 -13.45
CA GLU A 37 17.60 -8.61 -14.09
C GLU A 37 19.07 -9.04 -14.18
N ALA A 38 19.98 -8.12 -14.51
CA ALA A 38 21.42 -8.38 -14.55
C ALA A 38 21.97 -8.76 -13.15
N PHE A 39 21.42 -8.22 -12.07
CA PHE A 39 21.74 -8.65 -10.70
C PHE A 39 21.11 -10.00 -10.30
N GLY A 40 20.34 -10.63 -11.20
CA GLY A 40 19.71 -11.92 -10.94
C GLY A 40 18.45 -11.83 -10.06
N PHE A 41 17.86 -10.64 -9.91
CA PHE A 41 16.58 -10.45 -9.25
C PHE A 41 15.42 -10.54 -10.24
N TYR A 42 14.19 -10.53 -9.72
CA TYR A 42 12.98 -10.62 -10.52
C TYR A 42 12.18 -9.33 -10.48
N ALA A 43 11.55 -9.01 -11.60
CA ALA A 43 10.59 -7.95 -11.73
C ALA A 43 9.21 -8.54 -12.06
N HIS A 44 8.17 -7.93 -11.51
CA HIS A 44 6.77 -8.19 -11.83
C HIS A 44 6.06 -6.86 -12.08
N THR A 45 5.08 -6.86 -12.97
CA THR A 45 4.25 -5.67 -13.22
C THR A 45 2.85 -5.99 -12.72
N ALA A 46 2.41 -5.26 -11.69
CA ALA A 46 1.06 -5.33 -11.18
C ALA A 46 0.05 -4.98 -12.29
N PRO A 47 -1.23 -5.40 -12.19
CA PRO A 47 -2.24 -4.93 -13.13
C PRO A 47 -2.58 -3.44 -12.93
N ALA A 48 -2.63 -3.00 -11.67
CA ALA A 48 -2.89 -1.63 -11.25
C ALA A 48 -1.77 -1.06 -10.37
N GLU A 49 -1.93 -1.05 -9.04
CA GLU A 49 -0.92 -0.46 -8.14
C GLU A 49 0.04 -1.52 -7.60
N ALA A 50 1.34 -1.20 -7.60
CA ALA A 50 2.37 -2.07 -7.06
C ALA A 50 2.15 -2.37 -5.57
N ASP A 51 1.69 -1.38 -4.79
CA ASP A 51 1.47 -1.54 -3.36
C ASP A 51 0.36 -2.55 -3.02
N ALA A 52 -0.73 -2.51 -3.78
CA ALA A 52 -1.82 -3.47 -3.63
C ALA A 52 -1.38 -4.89 -4.01
N GLU A 53 -0.63 -5.02 -5.10
CA GLU A 53 -0.07 -6.28 -5.56
C GLU A 53 0.90 -6.88 -4.53
N LEU A 54 1.79 -6.06 -3.98
CA LEU A 54 2.75 -6.45 -2.93
C LEU A 54 2.04 -6.90 -1.66
N ALA A 55 1.01 -6.17 -1.22
CA ALA A 55 0.21 -6.56 -0.06
C ALA A 55 -0.46 -7.93 -0.26
N GLU A 56 -1.04 -8.16 -1.44
CA GLU A 56 -1.69 -9.43 -1.77
C GLU A 56 -0.68 -10.58 -1.91
N MET A 57 0.47 -10.34 -2.54
CA MET A 57 1.58 -11.30 -2.59
C MET A 57 2.04 -11.72 -1.19
N CYS A 58 2.11 -10.77 -0.25
CA CYS A 58 2.51 -11.04 1.13
C CYS A 58 1.44 -11.83 1.88
N LYS A 59 0.15 -11.48 1.75
CA LYS A 59 -0.98 -12.23 2.34
C LYS A 59 -1.03 -13.68 1.85
N ARG A 60 -0.69 -13.91 0.58
CA ARG A 60 -0.65 -15.24 -0.05
C ARG A 60 0.61 -16.05 0.27
N GLY A 61 1.56 -15.47 1.01
CA GLY A 61 2.82 -16.13 1.35
C GLY A 61 3.80 -16.30 0.18
N LEU A 62 3.62 -15.55 -0.91
CA LEU A 62 4.57 -15.53 -2.04
C LEU A 62 5.85 -14.76 -1.70
N ILE A 63 5.72 -13.77 -0.82
CA ILE A 63 6.81 -13.01 -0.23
C ILE A 63 6.61 -12.96 1.28
N HIS A 64 7.72 -12.82 2.01
CA HIS A 64 7.68 -12.79 3.47
C HIS A 64 7.41 -11.40 4.03
N ALA A 65 7.76 -10.34 3.30
CA ALA A 65 7.55 -8.97 3.72
C ALA A 65 7.67 -8.00 2.54
N VAL A 66 7.13 -6.80 2.72
CA VAL A 66 7.20 -5.71 1.74
C VAL A 66 8.16 -4.64 2.22
N LEU A 67 9.13 -4.25 1.38
CA LEU A 67 9.98 -3.08 1.61
C LEU A 67 9.40 -1.89 0.86
N THR A 68 8.87 -0.91 1.57
CA THR A 68 8.35 0.33 0.97
C THR A 68 8.67 1.52 1.86
N LYS A 69 8.75 2.72 1.30
CA LYS A 69 8.77 3.97 2.08
C LYS A 69 7.36 4.56 2.25
N ASP A 70 6.42 4.13 1.41
CA ASP A 70 5.10 4.73 1.32
C ASP A 70 4.13 4.15 2.35
N SER A 71 3.13 4.94 2.72
CA SER A 71 2.06 4.55 3.65
C SER A 71 0.78 4.10 2.99
N ASP A 72 0.70 4.25 1.68
CA ASP A 72 -0.48 3.89 0.91
C ASP A 72 -0.69 2.36 0.85
N LEU A 73 0.36 1.59 1.16
CA LEU A 73 0.30 0.14 1.30
C LEU A 73 -0.44 -0.35 2.55
N LEU A 74 -0.51 0.46 3.61
CA LEU A 74 -1.12 0.09 4.89
C LEU A 74 -2.59 -0.33 4.78
N PRO A 75 -3.48 0.44 4.14
CA PRO A 75 -4.88 0.05 4.00
C PRO A 75 -5.09 -1.19 3.12
N PHE A 76 -4.09 -1.65 2.35
CA PHE A 76 -4.18 -2.95 1.67
C PHE A 76 -3.91 -4.13 2.60
N GLY A 77 -3.41 -3.92 3.83
CA GLY A 77 -3.31 -4.95 4.86
C GLY A 77 -2.17 -5.95 4.63
N ALA A 78 -1.01 -5.49 4.16
CA ALA A 78 0.18 -6.34 4.08
C ALA A 78 0.63 -6.77 5.49
N PRO A 79 0.78 -8.08 5.79
CA PRO A 79 1.07 -8.55 7.14
C PRO A 79 2.41 -8.10 7.72
N ARG A 80 3.42 -7.87 6.87
CA ARG A 80 4.80 -7.54 7.29
C ARG A 80 5.39 -6.49 6.37
N ILE A 81 5.68 -5.30 6.91
CA ILE A 81 6.19 -4.15 6.17
C ILE A 81 7.50 -3.69 6.79
N PHE A 82 8.55 -3.60 5.98
CA PHE A 82 9.81 -2.98 6.35
C PHE A 82 9.86 -1.56 5.80
N ARG A 83 10.10 -0.58 6.68
CA ARG A 83 10.46 0.79 6.30
C ARG A 83 11.93 1.03 6.65
N PRO A 84 12.75 1.55 5.73
CA PRO A 84 14.19 1.73 5.97
C PRO A 84 14.54 2.74 7.08
N VAL A 85 13.56 3.43 7.67
CA VAL A 85 13.75 4.38 8.78
C VAL A 85 13.34 3.78 10.14
N TYR A 86 12.45 2.78 10.18
CA TYR A 86 11.99 2.12 11.42
C TYR A 86 11.61 0.65 11.15
N LEU A 87 12.08 -0.25 12.02
CA LEU A 87 11.54 -1.61 12.15
C LEU A 87 10.28 -1.52 13.02
N THR A 88 9.10 -1.74 12.46
CA THR A 88 7.86 -1.88 13.25
C THR A 88 7.24 -3.24 12.97
N GLU A 89 6.82 -3.94 14.02
CA GLU A 89 6.22 -5.28 13.91
C GLU A 89 4.88 -5.24 13.15
N SER A 90 4.12 -4.15 13.35
CA SER A 90 3.03 -3.65 12.51
C SER A 90 2.52 -2.34 13.11
N ILE A 91 2.08 -1.38 12.28
CA ILE A 91 1.41 -0.15 12.77
C ILE A 91 0.13 -0.48 13.53
N GLU A 92 -0.53 -1.58 13.17
CA GLU A 92 -1.71 -2.10 13.86
C GLU A 92 -1.39 -2.45 15.32
N SER A 93 -0.24 -3.09 15.57
CA SER A 93 0.21 -3.45 16.92
C SER A 93 0.66 -2.21 17.71
N GLU A 94 1.40 -1.30 17.09
CA GLU A 94 1.90 -0.09 17.74
C GLU A 94 0.76 0.87 18.14
N LEU A 95 -0.26 0.99 17.27
CA LEU A 95 -1.41 1.83 17.53
C LEU A 95 -2.57 1.08 18.19
N GLU A 96 -2.47 -0.23 18.44
CA GLU A 96 -3.56 -1.06 18.97
C GLU A 96 -4.88 -0.89 18.17
N ILE A 97 -4.77 -0.94 16.84
CA ILE A 97 -5.92 -0.82 15.91
C ILE A 97 -5.96 -2.02 14.97
N SER A 98 -7.15 -2.36 14.46
CA SER A 98 -7.29 -3.36 13.41
C SER A 98 -6.96 -2.79 12.02
N HIS A 99 -6.82 -3.68 11.03
CA HIS A 99 -6.79 -3.33 9.62
C HIS A 99 -7.99 -2.45 9.20
N ALA A 100 -9.18 -2.75 9.73
CA ALA A 100 -10.37 -1.93 9.47
C ALA A 100 -10.22 -0.51 10.03
N GLY A 101 -9.58 -0.37 11.20
CA GLY A 101 -9.18 0.91 11.76
C GLY A 101 -8.18 1.66 10.87
N VAL A 102 -7.19 0.97 10.29
CA VAL A 102 -6.25 1.55 9.31
C VAL A 102 -6.99 2.06 8.07
N VAL A 103 -7.92 1.28 7.51
CA VAL A 103 -8.76 1.71 6.39
C VAL A 103 -9.58 2.96 6.74
N LEU A 104 -10.18 3.02 7.93
CA LEU A 104 -10.90 4.20 8.39
C LEU A 104 -10.00 5.43 8.46
N ILE A 105 -8.78 5.29 8.99
CA ILE A 105 -7.80 6.39 9.03
C ILE A 105 -7.46 6.86 7.61
N SER A 106 -7.23 5.94 6.68
CA SER A 106 -6.93 6.25 5.27
C SER A 106 -8.09 6.90 4.52
N LEU A 107 -9.33 6.74 4.99
CA LEU A 107 -10.52 7.43 4.47
C LEU A 107 -10.71 8.82 5.06
N PHE A 108 -10.36 9.01 6.34
CA PHE A 108 -10.38 10.34 6.97
C PHE A 108 -9.27 11.24 6.44
N LEU A 109 -8.08 10.67 6.27
CA LEU A 109 -6.92 11.39 5.78
C LEU A 109 -6.93 11.43 4.26
N ARG A 110 -6.32 12.47 3.70
CA ARG A 110 -6.11 12.53 2.26
C ARG A 110 -5.18 11.41 1.83
N SER A 111 -5.64 10.61 0.87
CA SER A 111 -4.88 9.55 0.23
C SER A 111 -4.84 9.77 -1.28
N ASP A 112 -4.17 8.88 -2.01
CA ASP A 112 -4.22 8.89 -3.48
C ASP A 112 -5.62 8.63 -4.03
N TYR A 113 -6.48 8.00 -3.22
CA TYR A 113 -7.81 7.53 -3.58
C TYR A 113 -8.93 8.51 -3.20
N GLY A 114 -8.71 9.39 -2.22
CA GLY A 114 -9.75 10.29 -1.72
C GLY A 114 -9.20 11.54 -1.03
N ASP A 115 -10.00 12.61 -1.03
CA ASP A 115 -9.59 13.89 -0.45
C ASP A 115 -9.61 13.93 1.09
N GLY A 116 -10.22 12.94 1.73
CA GLY A 116 -10.41 12.86 3.17
C GLY A 116 -11.54 13.75 3.69
N VAL A 117 -11.69 13.81 5.01
CA VAL A 117 -12.66 14.68 5.68
C VAL A 117 -11.94 15.90 6.25
N ASN A 118 -12.14 17.05 5.60
CA ASN A 118 -11.57 18.31 6.06
C ASN A 118 -11.99 18.60 7.51
N GLY A 119 -11.02 18.91 8.36
CA GLY A 119 -11.23 19.22 9.79
C GLY A 119 -11.10 18.02 10.73
N ILE A 120 -10.93 16.80 10.20
CA ILE A 120 -10.56 15.62 10.99
C ILE A 120 -9.07 15.32 10.76
N GLY A 121 -8.27 15.48 11.81
CA GLY A 121 -6.81 15.25 11.76
C GLY A 121 -6.40 13.83 12.18
N PRO A 122 -5.12 13.46 12.00
CA PRO A 122 -4.61 12.11 12.28
C PRO A 122 -4.88 11.62 13.70
N GLU A 123 -4.63 12.45 14.73
CA GLU A 123 -4.89 12.08 16.13
C GLU A 123 -6.37 11.71 16.37
N THR A 124 -7.29 12.44 15.72
CA THR A 124 -8.73 12.20 15.85
C THR A 124 -9.13 10.94 15.09
N ALA A 125 -8.60 10.74 13.89
CA ALA A 125 -8.86 9.54 13.09
C ALA A 125 -8.39 8.26 13.82
N VAL A 126 -7.19 8.28 14.41
CA VAL A 126 -6.67 7.16 15.22
C VAL A 126 -7.57 6.91 16.43
N GLY A 127 -7.99 7.97 17.13
CA GLY A 127 -8.88 7.81 18.28
C GLY A 127 -10.24 7.21 17.90
N LEU A 128 -10.83 7.60 16.77
CA LEU A 128 -12.06 7.00 16.25
C LEU A 128 -11.84 5.54 15.80
N ALA A 129 -10.70 5.23 15.18
CA ALA A 129 -10.35 3.85 14.84
C ALA A 129 -10.27 2.97 16.10
N LYS A 130 -9.65 3.47 17.19
CA LYS A 130 -9.60 2.80 18.49
C LYS A 130 -10.97 2.57 19.15
N CYS A 131 -12.00 3.31 18.73
CA CYS A 131 -13.38 3.11 19.20
C CYS A 131 -14.15 2.05 18.42
N GLY A 132 -13.53 1.36 17.45
CA GLY A 132 -14.17 0.28 16.69
C GLY A 132 -14.99 0.74 15.47
N TYR A 133 -14.89 2.02 15.08
CA TYR A 133 -15.67 2.54 13.94
C TYR A 133 -15.19 2.01 12.59
N GLY A 134 -13.95 1.51 12.50
CA GLY A 134 -13.43 0.88 11.28
C GLY A 134 -14.12 -0.45 11.02
N GLU A 135 -14.30 -1.25 12.06
CA GLU A 135 -15.02 -2.52 12.05
C GLU A 135 -16.48 -2.31 11.71
N ASN A 136 -17.13 -1.29 12.30
CA ASN A 136 -18.51 -0.93 11.95
C ASN A 136 -18.63 -0.62 10.45
N LEU A 137 -17.68 0.15 9.90
CA LEU A 137 -17.65 0.48 8.47
C LEU A 137 -17.46 -0.77 7.60
N LEU A 138 -16.51 -1.64 7.96
CA LEU A 138 -16.24 -2.86 7.22
C LEU A 138 -17.43 -3.82 7.26
N ASN A 139 -18.08 -4.00 8.41
CA ASN A 139 -19.27 -4.83 8.56
C ASN A 139 -20.44 -4.31 7.71
N ALA A 140 -20.64 -2.99 7.67
CA ALA A 140 -21.63 -2.36 6.80
C ALA A 140 -21.32 -2.62 5.32
N TYR A 141 -20.05 -2.49 4.92
CA TYR A 141 -19.60 -2.76 3.56
C TYR A 141 -19.75 -4.23 3.16
N SER A 142 -19.36 -5.18 4.02
CA SER A 142 -19.52 -6.62 3.72
C SER A 142 -20.99 -7.04 3.56
N SER A 143 -21.91 -6.36 4.26
CA SER A 143 -23.35 -6.61 4.18
C SER A 143 -24.01 -5.96 2.93
N TYR A 144 -23.30 -5.04 2.26
CA TYR A 144 -23.83 -4.25 1.14
C TYR A 144 -24.24 -5.13 -0.05
N SER A 145 -23.41 -6.10 -0.44
CA SER A 145 -23.69 -6.95 -1.62
C SER A 145 -24.98 -7.76 -1.48
N THR A 146 -25.44 -7.98 -0.24
CA THR A 146 -26.70 -8.66 0.07
C THR A 146 -27.88 -7.71 0.30
N MET A 147 -27.66 -6.48 0.78
CA MET A 147 -28.72 -5.52 1.15
C MET A 147 -28.36 -4.04 0.84
N PRO A 148 -28.45 -3.60 -0.43
CA PRO A 148 -27.95 -2.29 -0.86
C PRO A 148 -28.66 -1.08 -0.23
N VAL A 149 -29.96 -1.18 0.07
CA VAL A 149 -30.77 -0.08 0.61
C VAL A 149 -30.37 0.30 2.04
N GLN A 150 -29.75 -0.61 2.79
CA GLN A 150 -29.40 -0.39 4.20
C GLN A 150 -28.05 0.29 4.39
N LEU A 151 -27.21 0.37 3.36
CA LEU A 151 -25.84 0.88 3.53
C LEU A 151 -25.83 2.38 3.87
N ALA A 152 -26.68 3.18 3.23
CA ALA A 152 -26.78 4.61 3.52
C ALA A 152 -27.23 4.86 4.97
N ASP A 153 -28.18 4.07 5.47
CA ASP A 153 -28.65 4.16 6.85
C ASP A 153 -27.58 3.69 7.85
N ALA A 154 -26.86 2.62 7.53
CA ALA A 154 -25.73 2.15 8.32
C ALA A 154 -24.63 3.22 8.41
N PHE A 155 -24.30 3.85 7.29
CA PHE A 155 -23.34 4.95 7.22
C PHE A 155 -23.80 6.17 8.02
N ALA A 156 -25.07 6.54 7.96
CA ALA A 156 -25.62 7.62 8.78
C ALA A 156 -25.52 7.31 10.30
N LYS A 157 -25.79 6.07 10.70
CA LYS A 157 -25.62 5.62 12.09
C LYS A 157 -24.16 5.65 12.53
N ILE A 158 -23.23 5.23 11.65
CA ILE A 158 -21.79 5.29 11.91
C ILE A 158 -21.32 6.74 12.06
N ASN A 159 -21.76 7.64 11.18
CA ASN A 159 -21.46 9.08 11.28
C ASN A 159 -21.92 9.65 12.63
N GLU A 160 -23.17 9.39 13.02
CA GLU A 160 -23.73 9.93 14.26
C GLU A 160 -23.05 9.34 15.50
N GLY A 161 -22.71 8.05 15.47
CA GLY A 161 -21.90 7.40 16.50
C GLY A 161 -20.54 8.09 16.65
N MET A 162 -19.81 8.27 15.56
CA MET A 162 -18.52 8.98 15.58
C MET A 162 -18.66 10.43 16.05
N ALA A 163 -19.73 11.14 15.66
CA ALA A 163 -19.98 12.51 16.09
C ALA A 163 -20.25 12.57 17.61
N THR A 164 -21.04 11.64 18.13
CA THR A 164 -21.27 11.46 19.57
C THR A 164 -19.96 11.16 20.31
N GLU A 165 -19.10 10.33 19.71
CA GLU A 165 -17.79 10.04 20.26
C GLU A 165 -16.93 11.30 20.36
N LEU A 166 -16.91 12.12 19.31
CA LEU A 166 -16.18 13.39 19.30
C LEU A 166 -16.71 14.36 20.36
N GLU A 167 -18.01 14.38 20.59
CA GLU A 167 -18.65 15.32 21.51
C GLU A 167 -18.49 14.93 22.99
N TYR A 168 -18.63 13.64 23.30
CA TYR A 168 -18.69 13.16 24.69
C TYR A 168 -17.50 12.28 25.10
N ASN A 169 -16.77 11.70 24.14
CA ASN A 169 -15.64 10.78 24.33
C ASN A 169 -15.94 9.63 25.33
N PRO A 170 -17.07 8.90 25.21
CA PRO A 170 -17.45 7.85 26.15
C PRO A 170 -16.44 6.70 26.20
N HIS A 171 -15.76 6.36 25.10
CA HIS A 171 -14.72 5.31 25.10
C HIS A 171 -13.38 5.79 25.67
N GLN A 172 -13.22 7.10 25.88
CA GLN A 172 -12.00 7.72 26.42
C GLN A 172 -10.75 7.45 25.54
N LYS A 173 -10.94 7.24 24.23
CA LYS A 173 -9.85 7.01 23.28
C LYS A 173 -9.43 8.28 22.53
N LEU A 174 -10.23 9.35 22.60
CA LEU A 174 -9.87 10.65 22.02
C LEU A 174 -9.04 11.47 23.02
N LYS A 175 -8.07 12.25 22.49
CA LYS A 175 -7.25 13.20 23.27
C LYS A 175 -8.08 14.29 23.94
N SER A 176 -9.14 14.75 23.28
CA SER A 176 -10.08 15.73 23.83
C SER A 176 -11.44 15.64 23.14
N ARG A 177 -12.48 16.10 23.84
CA ARG A 177 -13.82 16.31 23.30
C ARG A 177 -13.85 17.53 22.39
N SER A 178 -14.65 17.51 21.34
CA SER A 178 -14.79 18.61 20.39
C SER A 178 -16.14 18.59 19.67
N THR A 179 -17.09 19.38 20.17
CA THR A 179 -18.37 19.64 19.49
C THR A 179 -18.17 20.24 18.10
N HIS A 180 -17.14 21.06 17.90
CA HIS A 180 -16.82 21.60 16.58
C HIS A 180 -16.50 20.48 15.58
N ARG A 181 -15.62 19.53 15.94
CA ARG A 181 -15.30 18.38 15.06
C ARG A 181 -16.50 17.47 14.84
N ALA A 182 -17.34 17.26 15.86
CA ALA A 182 -18.59 16.51 15.71
C ALA A 182 -19.50 17.15 14.65
N ASN A 183 -19.67 18.47 14.68
CA ASN A 183 -20.47 19.20 13.70
C ASN A 183 -19.84 19.18 12.29
N VAL A 184 -18.52 19.30 12.20
CA VAL A 184 -17.78 19.14 10.93
C VAL A 184 -18.04 17.76 10.34
N LEU A 185 -17.96 16.70 11.15
CA LEU A 185 -18.19 15.33 10.71
C LEU A 185 -19.64 15.13 10.21
N ARG A 186 -20.64 15.59 10.97
CA ARG A 186 -22.05 15.55 10.55
C ARG A 186 -22.28 16.29 9.22
N ALA A 187 -21.72 17.49 9.09
CA ALA A 187 -21.84 18.30 7.88
C ALA A 187 -21.17 17.66 6.66
N SER A 188 -20.05 16.94 6.86
CA SER A 188 -19.36 16.22 5.78
C SER A 188 -20.17 15.06 5.22
N LYS A 189 -21.11 14.52 6.00
CA LYS A 189 -21.87 13.29 5.72
C LYS A 189 -21.01 12.05 5.56
N PHE A 190 -19.75 12.06 6.00
CA PHE A 190 -18.86 10.89 5.94
C PHE A 190 -19.20 9.85 7.01
N PRO A 191 -19.23 8.54 6.72
CA PRO A 191 -19.12 7.94 5.39
C PRO A 191 -20.42 8.12 4.59
N SER A 192 -20.29 8.13 3.26
CA SER A 192 -21.40 8.25 2.31
C SER A 192 -21.19 7.32 1.12
N LEU A 193 -22.21 7.19 0.26
CA LEU A 193 -22.08 6.45 -1.00
C LEU A 193 -21.02 7.03 -1.95
N ARG A 194 -20.57 8.28 -1.73
CA ARG A 194 -19.48 8.88 -2.52
C ARG A 194 -18.10 8.35 -2.12
N ASP A 195 -17.98 7.81 -0.91
CA ASP A 195 -16.74 7.26 -0.36
C ASP A 195 -16.57 5.77 -0.73
N LEU A 196 -17.63 5.14 -1.24
CA LEU A 196 -17.64 3.74 -1.65
C LEU A 196 -16.51 3.37 -2.63
N PRO A 197 -16.22 4.15 -3.69
CA PRO A 197 -15.14 3.81 -4.61
C PRO A 197 -13.76 3.77 -3.93
N THR A 198 -13.51 4.68 -2.97
CA THR A 198 -12.26 4.71 -2.19
C THR A 198 -12.20 3.53 -1.25
N LEU A 199 -13.31 3.23 -0.56
CA LEU A 199 -13.41 2.07 0.33
C LEU A 199 -13.20 0.75 -0.44
N SER A 200 -13.84 0.58 -1.61
CA SER A 200 -13.64 -0.60 -2.45
C SER A 200 -12.23 -0.68 -3.00
N ALA A 201 -11.58 0.46 -3.31
CA ALA A 201 -10.19 0.43 -3.78
C ALA A 201 -9.23 -0.12 -2.72
N PHE A 202 -9.49 0.10 -1.43
CA PHE A 202 -8.67 -0.47 -0.35
C PHE A 202 -9.03 -1.92 -0.01
N LEU A 203 -10.32 -2.26 -0.01
CA LEU A 203 -10.79 -3.58 0.40
C LEU A 203 -10.73 -4.63 -0.71
N GLU A 204 -10.95 -4.23 -1.95
CA GLU A 204 -10.98 -5.08 -3.14
C GLU A 204 -10.09 -4.49 -4.25
N PRO A 205 -8.78 -4.27 -3.99
CA PRO A 205 -7.91 -3.67 -4.99
C PRO A 205 -7.73 -4.57 -6.21
N ILE A 206 -7.46 -3.93 -7.35
CA ILE A 206 -7.10 -4.63 -8.58
C ILE A 206 -5.69 -5.22 -8.42
N THR A 207 -5.60 -6.54 -8.45
CA THR A 207 -4.36 -7.33 -8.34
C THR A 207 -4.36 -8.47 -9.35
N SER A 208 -3.25 -9.18 -9.48
CA SER A 208 -3.16 -10.34 -10.39
C SER A 208 -4.13 -11.48 -10.04
N TRP A 209 -4.77 -11.45 -8.88
CA TRP A 209 -5.77 -12.44 -8.45
C TRP A 209 -7.21 -11.95 -8.55
N THR A 210 -7.46 -10.74 -9.08
CA THR A 210 -8.81 -10.27 -9.32
C THR A 210 -9.52 -11.17 -10.35
N ARG A 211 -10.79 -11.51 -10.11
CA ARG A 211 -11.54 -12.60 -10.78
C ARG A 211 -11.51 -12.63 -12.31
N TYR A 212 -11.35 -11.48 -12.96
CA TYR A 212 -11.35 -11.37 -14.42
C TYR A 212 -9.94 -11.50 -15.06
N TYR A 213 -8.87 -11.62 -14.26
CA TYR A 213 -7.54 -11.94 -14.78
C TYR A 213 -7.32 -13.44 -14.87
N ASP A 214 -6.46 -13.81 -15.82
CA ASP A 214 -5.97 -15.16 -16.01
C ASP A 214 -5.06 -15.58 -14.84
N PRO A 215 -5.48 -16.55 -14.00
CA PRO A 215 -4.69 -16.98 -12.84
C PRO A 215 -3.32 -17.56 -13.21
N SER A 216 -3.13 -18.02 -14.45
CA SER A 216 -1.84 -18.57 -14.92
C SER A 216 -0.76 -17.48 -15.10
N LYS A 217 -1.20 -16.22 -15.21
CA LYS A 217 -0.36 -15.03 -15.29
C LYS A 217 -0.05 -14.42 -13.94
N ALA A 218 -0.72 -14.87 -12.87
CA ALA A 218 -0.44 -14.39 -11.54
C ALA A 218 1.00 -14.74 -11.11
N PRO A 219 1.61 -13.92 -10.23
CA PRO A 219 2.91 -14.20 -9.67
C PRO A 219 3.02 -15.60 -9.07
N ASN A 220 4.14 -16.26 -9.32
CA ASN A 220 4.42 -17.58 -8.79
C ASN A 220 5.86 -17.64 -8.29
N ALA A 221 6.03 -17.86 -6.98
CA ALA A 221 7.33 -17.92 -6.33
C ALA A 221 8.25 -19.01 -6.91
N LEU A 222 7.70 -20.10 -7.44
CA LEU A 222 8.49 -21.17 -8.10
C LEU A 222 9.16 -20.69 -9.40
N ARG A 223 8.64 -19.63 -10.02
CA ARG A 223 9.25 -19.00 -11.21
C ARG A 223 10.39 -18.06 -10.84
N TRP A 224 10.67 -17.88 -9.56
CA TRP A 224 11.72 -17.01 -9.03
C TRP A 224 12.79 -17.81 -8.26
N PRO A 225 13.53 -18.72 -8.91
CA PRO A 225 14.69 -19.34 -8.29
C PRO A 225 15.83 -18.31 -8.13
N PRO A 226 16.67 -18.41 -7.09
CA PRO A 226 17.88 -17.61 -7.00
C PRO A 226 18.73 -17.69 -8.27
N ARG A 227 19.12 -16.53 -8.82
CA ARG A 227 20.08 -16.42 -9.92
C ARG A 227 21.35 -15.71 -9.47
N ILE A 228 22.47 -16.13 -10.06
CA ILE A 228 23.77 -15.47 -9.91
C ILE A 228 23.76 -14.19 -10.78
N PRO A 229 24.31 -13.07 -10.30
CA PRO A 229 24.45 -11.86 -11.10
C PRO A 229 25.21 -12.09 -12.42
N ASN A 230 24.71 -11.55 -13.53
CA ASN A 230 25.39 -11.51 -14.81
C ASN A 230 26.41 -10.36 -14.82
N VAL A 231 27.65 -10.66 -14.42
CA VAL A 231 28.74 -9.68 -14.32
C VAL A 231 29.00 -8.96 -15.66
N THR A 232 28.81 -9.64 -16.80
CA THR A 232 28.99 -9.05 -18.13
C THR A 232 27.96 -7.96 -18.40
N GLU A 233 26.67 -8.23 -18.12
CA GLU A 233 25.61 -7.24 -18.29
C GLU A 233 25.74 -6.06 -17.32
N ILE A 234 26.12 -6.30 -16.07
CA ILE A 234 26.36 -5.22 -15.10
C ILE A 234 27.56 -4.37 -15.55
N THR A 235 28.62 -4.99 -16.07
CA THR A 235 29.78 -4.27 -16.63
C THR A 235 29.37 -3.38 -17.79
N ALA A 236 28.62 -3.92 -18.75
CA ALA A 236 28.12 -3.16 -19.89
C ALA A 236 27.26 -1.98 -19.44
N PHE A 237 26.35 -2.21 -18.49
CA PHE A 237 25.53 -1.14 -17.91
C PHE A 237 26.36 -0.03 -17.27
N CYS A 238 27.40 -0.36 -16.49
CA CYS A 238 28.29 0.65 -15.91
C CYS A 238 29.07 1.43 -16.98
N CYS A 239 29.55 0.77 -18.02
CA CYS A 239 30.24 1.41 -19.14
C CYS A 239 29.31 2.38 -19.90
N ASP A 240 28.04 2.00 -20.11
CA ASP A 240 27.03 2.86 -20.75
C ASP A 240 26.71 4.12 -19.91
N LEU A 241 26.89 4.04 -18.58
CA LEU A 241 26.84 5.20 -17.68
C LEU A 241 28.12 6.06 -17.71
N GLY A 242 29.12 5.70 -18.52
CA GLY A 242 30.38 6.41 -18.68
C GLY A 242 31.44 6.07 -17.63
N TRP A 243 31.31 4.94 -16.93
CA TRP A 243 32.30 4.55 -15.93
C TRP A 243 33.59 4.04 -16.60
N PRO A 244 34.78 4.54 -16.21
CA PRO A 244 36.04 4.00 -16.71
C PRO A 244 36.24 2.54 -16.29
N SER A 245 36.81 1.71 -17.16
CA SER A 245 37.03 0.27 -16.91
C SER A 245 37.79 -0.01 -15.60
N GLU A 246 38.79 0.82 -15.27
CA GLU A 246 39.55 0.72 -14.02
C GLU A 246 38.66 0.94 -12.77
N THR A 247 37.66 1.82 -12.87
CA THR A 247 36.70 2.05 -11.78
C THR A 247 35.72 0.91 -11.66
N VAL A 248 35.25 0.36 -12.78
CA VAL A 248 34.37 -0.82 -12.79
C VAL A 248 35.07 -2.01 -12.15
N PHE A 249 36.30 -2.30 -12.59
CA PHE A 249 37.11 -3.41 -12.04
C PHE A 249 37.31 -3.27 -10.53
N ARG A 250 37.79 -2.11 -10.07
CA ARG A 250 38.03 -1.84 -8.65
C ARG A 250 36.77 -1.97 -7.79
N ARG A 251 35.64 -1.40 -8.24
CA ARG A 251 34.37 -1.52 -7.50
C ARG A 251 33.81 -2.93 -7.52
N PHE A 252 33.93 -3.64 -8.64
CA PHE A 252 33.44 -5.02 -8.73
C PHE A 252 34.22 -5.93 -7.80
N HIS A 253 35.55 -5.80 -7.75
CA HIS A 253 36.39 -6.56 -6.83
C HIS A 253 36.02 -6.30 -5.36
N ASN A 254 35.82 -5.03 -4.98
CA ASN A 254 35.64 -4.66 -3.58
C ASN A 254 34.19 -4.77 -3.07
N GLU A 255 33.20 -4.55 -3.95
CA GLU A 255 31.79 -4.43 -3.57
C GLU A 255 30.94 -5.58 -4.15
N LEU A 256 31.13 -5.94 -5.42
CA LEU A 256 30.28 -6.94 -6.10
C LEU A 256 30.71 -8.37 -5.81
N TRP A 257 32.01 -8.67 -5.86
CA TRP A 257 32.54 -10.03 -5.73
C TRP A 257 32.19 -10.68 -4.39
N PRO A 258 32.30 -10.00 -3.23
CA PRO A 258 31.83 -10.57 -1.96
C PRO A 258 30.32 -10.90 -2.00
N ALA A 259 29.50 -10.04 -2.61
CA ALA A 259 28.06 -10.26 -2.72
C ALA A 259 27.72 -11.44 -3.65
N VAL A 260 28.48 -11.61 -4.74
CA VAL A 260 28.34 -12.77 -5.65
C VAL A 260 28.68 -14.06 -4.92
N ILE A 261 29.77 -14.10 -4.14
CA ILE A 261 30.13 -15.29 -3.34
C ILE A 261 28.99 -15.63 -2.37
N ILE A 262 28.47 -14.64 -1.63
CA ILE A 262 27.35 -14.86 -0.70
C ILE A 262 26.11 -15.41 -1.42
N ARG A 263 25.86 -15.02 -2.68
CA ARG A 263 24.72 -15.50 -3.48
C ARG A 263 24.90 -16.94 -3.97
N MET A 264 26.13 -17.43 -4.05
CA MET A 264 26.47 -18.79 -4.47
C MET A 264 26.43 -19.81 -3.31
N LEU A 265 26.55 -19.34 -2.07
CA LEU A 265 26.40 -20.12 -0.83
C LEU A 265 24.91 -20.35 -0.49
#